data_AF-A0A383V3U4-F1
#
_entry.id   AF-A0A383V3U4-F1
#
_cell.length_a   1.000
_cell.length_b   1.000
_cell.length_c   1.000
_cell.angle_alpha   90.00
_cell.angle_beta   90.00
_cell.angle_gamma   90.00
#
_symmetry.space_group_name_H-M   'P 1'
#
loop_
_entity.id
_entity.type
_entity.pdbx_description
1 polymer ?
#
loop_
_entity_poly.entity_id
_entity_poly.type
_entity_poly.pdbx_seq_one_letter_code
_entity_poly.pdbx_strand_id
1 'polypeptide(L)'
;MTASRHQQQQQQQQLSPQRLLLLLVWLQLACMCCYLDPAAAQQTMPFQGSGGEDTAPHDPTPVYVSAVLDRLLQVDDQNYEFTASIMFYLSWQDPRVRGRIAENAAKMQAKDTEFKCEVPCQSNNNIDAGGCCDGVWMPYIAFTNIKALSQDRVVRWGLGFSKEGDGVFQWSSVLATYSTPLDMRAFPFDTQRLLVQMSVPQERHGWSGGLLELRPGTTGTHLFTARPAGDDLPGWSVADVRLDRITYPLCQAALLSALRPSPAEEPMPLVPGYLWTSRQAAQKHAHQCAAELTSQPASVRLQSPYWRTSINQTGVPQEPVMVEALNVLIIVERFSSRWVLSAIFPILATTWLGCLVFLLPRDDMGGRLGSIVALFLALAAIQFVVDSNTPSASFLTPLQQLTLASYICLILIGLESVVIWRLTTYHVEKHRGEQHQLAQQRLDAKVGDGSSSSSSSSSSSSSSSGWMPR
;
A
#
# COMPACT_ATOMS: atom_id res chain seq x y z
N MET A 1 65.23 30.48 57.19
CA MET A 1 65.20 29.19 56.46
C MET A 1 63.81 29.03 55.85
N THR A 2 63.61 29.68 54.70
CA THR A 2 62.30 29.94 54.07
C THR A 2 62.50 29.82 52.58
N ALA A 3 62.77 28.60 52.11
CA ALA A 3 63.00 28.29 50.70
C ALA A 3 62.61 26.83 50.38
N SER A 4 61.44 26.38 50.82
CA SER A 4 60.97 25.00 50.59
C SER A 4 59.44 24.87 50.48
N ARG A 5 58.74 25.83 49.86
CA ARG A 5 57.29 25.73 49.65
C ARG A 5 56.77 25.99 48.23
N HIS A 6 57.65 26.27 47.25
CA HIS A 6 57.19 26.59 45.88
C HIS A 6 57.36 25.49 44.83
N GLN A 7 57.82 24.29 45.19
CA GLN A 7 58.09 23.23 44.21
C GLN A 7 57.09 22.06 44.21
N GLN A 8 55.96 22.19 44.92
CA GLN A 8 54.95 21.11 45.02
C GLN A 8 53.61 21.43 44.37
N GLN A 9 53.48 22.55 43.65
CA GLN A 9 52.21 23.00 43.04
C GLN A 9 52.20 22.98 41.51
N GLN A 10 53.23 22.44 40.86
CA GLN A 10 53.31 22.27 39.40
C GLN A 10 53.32 20.79 38.97
N GLN A 11 52.77 19.89 39.79
CA GLN A 11 52.27 18.62 39.26
C GLN A 11 50.93 18.90 38.56
N GLN A 12 51.05 19.60 37.42
CA GLN A 12 50.00 19.68 36.41
C GLN A 12 49.52 18.26 36.20
N GLN A 13 48.27 18.01 36.58
CA GLN A 13 47.53 16.82 36.23
C GLN A 13 47.47 16.79 34.70
N GLN A 14 48.49 16.24 34.06
CA GLN A 14 48.42 15.81 32.67
C GLN A 14 47.34 14.73 32.65
N LEU A 15 46.11 15.16 32.34
CA LEU A 15 45.00 14.30 32.02
C LEU A 15 45.52 13.31 30.97
N SER A 16 45.66 12.05 31.38
CA SER A 16 46.17 11.02 30.50
C SER A 16 45.26 10.99 29.25
N PRO A 17 45.83 10.80 28.05
CA PRO A 17 45.05 10.78 26.81
C PRO A 17 43.88 9.77 26.86
N GLN A 18 43.99 8.73 27.70
CA GLN A 18 42.92 7.79 27.98
C GLN A 18 41.70 8.41 28.69
N ARG A 19 41.90 9.34 29.64
CA ARG A 19 40.77 10.03 30.32
C ARG A 19 40.05 10.99 29.40
N LEU A 20 40.78 11.62 28.47
CA LEU A 20 40.21 12.53 27.47
C LEU A 20 39.38 11.78 26.42
N LEU A 21 39.85 10.59 26.01
CA LEU A 21 39.10 9.69 25.13
C LEU A 21 37.81 9.16 25.80
N LEU A 22 37.89 8.75 27.07
CA LEU A 22 36.72 8.33 27.85
C LEU A 22 35.68 9.45 27.97
N LEU A 23 36.10 10.68 28.27
CA LEU A 23 35.18 11.83 28.34
C LEU A 23 34.51 12.11 26.99
N LEU A 24 35.23 12.01 25.87
CA LEU A 24 34.65 12.18 24.54
C LEU A 24 33.63 11.09 24.21
N VAL A 25 33.90 9.84 24.57
CA VAL A 25 32.94 8.72 24.39
C VAL A 25 31.70 8.93 25.25
N TRP A 26 31.84 9.34 26.51
CA TRP A 26 30.71 9.67 27.38
C TRP A 26 29.90 10.86 26.88
N LEU A 27 30.56 11.88 26.31
CA LEU A 27 29.88 13.06 25.76
C LEU A 27 29.15 12.71 24.45
N GLN A 28 29.71 11.83 23.62
CA GLN A 28 29.03 11.29 22.43
C GLN A 28 27.84 10.38 22.81
N LEU A 29 27.98 9.50 23.79
CA LEU A 29 26.88 8.67 24.30
C LEU A 29 25.78 9.52 24.95
N ALA A 30 26.14 10.53 25.75
CA ALA A 30 25.17 11.45 26.34
C ALA A 30 24.45 12.25 25.24
N CYS A 31 25.18 12.70 24.21
CA CYS A 31 24.58 13.39 23.07
C CYS A 31 23.65 12.45 22.28
N MET A 32 24.06 11.20 22.02
CA MET A 32 23.21 10.18 21.39
C MET A 32 21.97 9.85 22.21
N CYS A 33 22.07 9.76 23.54
CA CYS A 33 20.93 9.55 24.43
C CYS A 33 19.99 10.75 24.48
N CYS A 34 20.48 11.97 24.27
CA CYS A 34 19.63 13.15 24.09
C CYS A 34 18.95 13.21 22.71
N TYR A 35 19.43 12.44 21.73
CA TYR A 35 18.79 12.25 20.41
C TYR A 35 17.92 11.00 20.33
N LEU A 36 17.84 10.19 21.39
CA LEU A 36 16.81 9.16 21.47
C LEU A 36 15.49 9.89 21.68
N ASP A 37 14.74 10.05 20.58
CA ASP A 37 13.37 10.55 20.64
C ASP A 37 12.65 9.77 21.74
N PRO A 38 12.02 10.48 22.71
CA PRO A 38 11.27 9.82 23.75
C PRO A 38 10.33 8.85 23.07
N ALA A 39 10.40 7.57 23.45
CA ALA A 39 9.61 6.50 22.84
C ALA A 39 8.17 7.01 22.72
N ALA A 40 7.76 7.32 21.47
CA ALA A 40 6.46 7.92 21.23
C ALA A 40 5.44 6.96 21.81
N ALA A 41 4.75 7.41 22.87
CA ALA A 41 3.84 6.57 23.63
C ALA A 41 2.73 6.12 22.67
N GLN A 42 2.81 4.89 22.17
CA GLN A 42 1.91 4.40 21.14
C GLN A 42 0.48 4.53 21.65
N GLN A 43 -0.33 5.31 20.93
CA GLN A 43 -1.76 5.34 21.15
C GLN A 43 -2.29 3.91 21.18
N THR A 44 -3.08 3.64 22.20
CA THR A 44 -3.70 2.33 22.41
C THR A 44 -4.88 2.12 21.47
N MET A 45 -5.31 0.87 21.31
CA MET A 45 -6.46 0.53 20.47
C MET A 45 -7.70 1.36 20.86
N PRO A 46 -8.44 1.93 19.90
CA PRO A 46 -9.56 2.84 20.20
C PRO A 46 -10.68 2.22 21.03
N PHE A 47 -10.91 0.92 20.89
CA PHE A 47 -11.95 0.18 21.61
C PHE A 47 -11.31 -0.87 22.47
N GLN A 48 -10.77 -0.48 23.63
CA GLN A 48 -10.09 -1.38 24.57
C GLN A 48 -11.03 -2.29 25.39
N GLY A 49 -12.33 -2.04 25.32
CA GLY A 49 -13.29 -2.56 26.29
C GLY A 49 -13.05 -1.97 27.68
N SER A 50 -14.10 -1.88 28.48
CA SER A 50 -14.03 -1.49 29.90
C SER A 50 -15.29 -1.95 30.61
N GLY A 51 -15.26 -1.97 31.94
CA GLY A 51 -16.38 -2.37 32.79
C GLY A 51 -15.92 -3.36 33.86
N GLY A 52 -16.02 -2.98 35.13
CA GLY A 52 -15.79 -3.91 36.23
C GLY A 52 -16.89 -4.98 36.28
N GLU A 53 -16.50 -6.24 36.53
CA GLU A 53 -17.35 -7.45 36.47
C GLU A 53 -17.81 -7.86 35.06
N ASP A 54 -16.87 -7.80 34.11
CA ASP A 54 -16.43 -8.84 33.15
C ASP A 54 -17.43 -9.60 32.25
N THR A 55 -18.72 -9.34 32.32
CA THR A 55 -19.71 -10.08 31.52
C THR A 55 -20.46 -9.19 30.55
N ALA A 56 -20.47 -9.62 29.29
CA ALA A 56 -21.35 -9.05 28.27
C ALA A 56 -22.82 -9.17 28.75
N PRO A 57 -23.68 -8.19 28.45
CA PRO A 57 -25.06 -8.18 28.95
C PRO A 57 -25.89 -9.36 28.44
N HIS A 58 -25.57 -9.87 27.23
CA HIS A 58 -26.23 -11.01 26.60
C HIS A 58 -25.20 -11.93 25.91
N ASP A 59 -25.57 -13.19 25.67
CA ASP A 59 -24.76 -14.16 24.92
C ASP A 59 -25.54 -14.66 23.68
N PRO A 60 -25.18 -14.24 22.44
CA PRO A 60 -24.26 -13.16 22.10
C PRO A 60 -24.90 -11.76 22.24
N THR A 61 -24.10 -10.75 22.57
CA THR A 61 -24.48 -9.34 22.57
C THR A 61 -24.36 -8.77 21.15
N PRO A 62 -25.47 -8.39 20.50
CA PRO A 62 -25.40 -7.73 19.20
C PRO A 62 -24.88 -6.30 19.36
N VAL A 63 -23.77 -5.99 18.69
CA VAL A 63 -23.18 -4.65 18.64
C VAL A 63 -23.31 -4.12 17.23
N TYR A 64 -24.13 -3.08 17.07
CA TYR A 64 -24.29 -2.39 15.79
C TYR A 64 -23.15 -1.40 15.60
N VAL A 65 -22.46 -1.50 14.47
CA VAL A 65 -21.33 -0.65 14.13
C VAL A 65 -21.69 0.21 12.93
N SER A 66 -21.68 1.52 13.10
CA SER A 66 -21.79 2.50 12.03
C SER A 66 -20.41 3.12 11.80
N ALA A 67 -20.07 3.39 10.54
CA ALA A 67 -18.79 4.00 10.17
C ALA A 67 -19.04 5.17 9.23
N VAL A 68 -18.44 6.32 9.57
CA VAL A 68 -18.52 7.54 8.78
C VAL A 68 -17.10 7.98 8.44
N LEU A 69 -16.77 7.99 7.16
CA LEU A 69 -15.48 8.46 6.68
C LEU A 69 -15.44 9.99 6.81
N ASP A 70 -14.65 10.49 7.75
CA ASP A 70 -14.47 11.93 7.99
C ASP A 70 -13.50 12.51 6.95
N ARG A 71 -12.32 11.89 6.83
CA ARG A 71 -11.30 12.27 5.83
C ARG A 71 -10.52 11.07 5.33
N LEU A 72 -10.24 11.05 4.04
CA LEU A 72 -9.20 10.20 3.45
C LEU A 72 -8.00 11.09 3.13
N LEU A 73 -6.90 10.93 3.87
CA LEU A 73 -5.77 11.86 3.82
C LEU A 73 -4.74 11.48 2.76
N GLN A 74 -4.49 10.18 2.61
CA GLN A 74 -3.48 9.67 1.69
C GLN A 74 -3.81 8.24 1.30
N VAL A 75 -3.56 7.90 0.03
CA VAL A 75 -3.50 6.53 -0.48
C VAL A 75 -2.09 6.35 -1.04
N ASP A 76 -1.30 5.51 -0.40
CA ASP A 76 0.06 5.16 -0.78
C ASP A 76 0.04 3.84 -1.53
N ASP A 77 0.11 3.94 -2.85
CA ASP A 77 0.08 2.79 -3.75
C ASP A 77 1.42 2.04 -3.84
N GLN A 78 2.52 2.62 -3.35
CA GLN A 78 3.82 1.95 -3.27
C GLN A 78 3.88 1.01 -2.07
N ASN A 79 3.35 1.46 -0.93
CA ASN A 79 3.37 0.70 0.34
C ASN A 79 2.09 -0.09 0.60
N TYR A 80 1.09 -0.05 -0.29
CA TYR A 80 -0.20 -0.72 -0.11
C TYR A 80 -0.90 -0.27 1.19
N GLU A 81 -0.90 1.05 1.39
CA GLU A 81 -1.35 1.68 2.63
C GLU A 81 -2.25 2.87 2.35
N PHE A 82 -3.11 3.21 3.30
CA PHE A 82 -3.86 4.46 3.24
C PHE A 82 -4.07 5.02 4.65
N THR A 83 -4.15 6.34 4.75
CA THR A 83 -4.38 7.04 6.00
C THR A 83 -5.75 7.70 5.98
N ALA A 84 -6.59 7.36 6.95
CA ALA A 84 -7.96 7.86 7.03
C ALA A 84 -8.35 8.24 8.47
N SER A 85 -9.17 9.28 8.58
CA SER A 85 -9.95 9.63 9.78
C SER A 85 -11.35 9.06 9.60
N ILE A 86 -11.73 8.11 10.46
CA ILE A 86 -13.04 7.47 10.43
C ILE A 86 -13.68 7.64 11.79
N MET A 87 -14.92 8.12 11.81
CA MET A 87 -15.75 8.13 13.00
C MET A 87 -16.53 6.82 13.06
N PHE A 88 -16.27 6.04 14.10
CA PHE A 88 -16.98 4.81 14.40
C PHE A 88 -18.03 5.09 15.48
N TYR A 89 -19.21 4.53 15.31
CA TYR A 89 -20.31 4.62 16.27
C TYR A 89 -20.82 3.21 16.56
N LEU A 90 -20.60 2.75 17.79
CA LEU A 90 -21.03 1.47 18.32
C LEU A 90 -22.30 1.67 19.13
N SER A 91 -23.27 0.75 19.00
CA SER A 91 -24.45 0.73 19.87
C SER A 91 -24.88 -0.69 20.20
N TRP A 92 -25.35 -0.88 21.44
CA TRP A 92 -25.82 -2.17 21.96
C TRP A 92 -26.90 -1.94 23.02
N GLN A 93 -27.50 -3.02 23.52
CA GLN A 93 -28.44 -2.98 24.64
C GLN A 93 -27.76 -3.51 25.90
N ASP A 94 -27.82 -2.77 27.01
CA ASP A 94 -27.38 -3.22 28.33
C ASP A 94 -28.42 -2.82 29.40
N PRO A 95 -29.24 -3.77 29.89
CA PRO A 95 -30.28 -3.48 30.88
C PRO A 95 -29.72 -3.02 32.25
N ARG A 96 -28.43 -3.22 32.51
CA ARG A 96 -27.77 -2.83 33.76
C ARG A 96 -27.40 -1.35 33.78
N VAL A 97 -27.31 -0.71 32.61
CA VAL A 97 -26.75 0.64 32.45
C VAL A 97 -27.48 1.67 33.30
N ARG A 98 -28.82 1.61 33.38
CA ARG A 98 -29.60 2.60 34.13
C ARG A 98 -29.34 2.52 35.63
N GLY A 99 -29.27 1.30 36.16
CA GLY A 99 -28.98 1.08 37.58
C GLY A 99 -27.58 1.58 37.95
N ARG A 100 -26.58 1.24 37.13
CA ARG A 100 -25.19 1.68 37.32
C ARG A 100 -25.05 3.21 37.24
N ILE A 101 -25.65 3.85 36.24
CA ILE A 101 -25.56 5.31 36.10
C ILE A 101 -26.31 6.01 37.23
N ALA A 102 -27.47 5.51 37.66
CA ALA A 102 -28.19 6.06 38.80
C ALA A 102 -27.38 5.92 40.12
N GLU A 103 -26.74 4.77 40.33
CA GLU A 103 -25.83 4.55 41.47
C GLU A 103 -24.66 5.54 41.46
N ASN A 104 -23.99 5.69 40.32
CA ASN A 104 -22.88 6.62 40.19
C ASN A 104 -23.32 8.08 40.34
N ALA A 105 -24.49 8.45 39.80
CA ALA A 105 -25.06 9.77 39.96
C ALA A 105 -25.36 10.07 41.44
N ALA A 106 -25.88 9.08 42.19
CA ALA A 106 -26.10 9.22 43.62
C ALA A 106 -24.79 9.43 44.40
N LYS A 107 -23.71 8.71 44.04
CA LYS A 107 -22.37 8.92 44.63
C LYS A 107 -21.85 10.34 44.38
N MET A 108 -22.01 10.86 43.16
CA MET A 108 -21.64 12.24 42.83
C MET A 108 -22.47 13.26 43.61
N GLN A 109 -23.79 13.05 43.73
CA GLN A 109 -24.68 13.95 44.48
C GLN A 109 -24.37 13.95 45.99
N ALA A 110 -24.00 12.79 46.54
CA ALA A 110 -23.58 12.65 47.94
C ALA A 110 -22.24 13.36 48.24
N LYS A 111 -21.56 13.91 47.22
CA LYS A 111 -20.21 14.49 47.32
C LYS A 111 -19.22 13.52 47.96
N ASP A 112 -19.33 12.24 47.61
CA ASP A 112 -18.38 11.23 48.02
C ASP A 112 -16.98 11.62 47.49
N THR A 113 -16.06 11.92 48.41
CA THR A 113 -14.70 12.36 48.07
C THR A 113 -13.83 11.24 47.50
N GLU A 114 -14.21 9.98 47.71
CA GLU A 114 -13.51 8.82 47.16
C GLU A 114 -13.99 8.49 45.74
N PHE A 115 -15.25 8.81 45.41
CA PHE A 115 -15.80 8.56 44.09
C PHE A 115 -15.29 9.60 43.08
N LYS A 116 -14.34 9.18 42.24
CA LYS A 116 -13.86 9.96 41.10
C LYS A 116 -14.45 9.38 39.82
N CYS A 117 -15.24 10.17 39.11
CA CYS A 117 -15.72 9.77 37.79
C CYS A 117 -14.56 9.78 36.78
N GLU A 118 -14.18 8.61 36.28
CA GLU A 118 -13.12 8.49 35.26
C GLU A 118 -13.67 8.64 33.84
N VAL A 119 -14.88 8.13 33.60
CA VAL A 119 -15.57 8.10 32.31
C VAL A 119 -16.87 8.90 32.40
N PRO A 120 -16.86 10.21 32.06
CA PRO A 120 -18.08 10.99 32.04
C PRO A 120 -19.00 10.53 30.90
N CYS A 121 -20.30 10.42 31.19
CA CYS A 121 -21.28 10.15 30.16
C CYS A 121 -21.50 11.39 29.28
N GLN A 122 -21.50 11.23 27.97
CA GLN A 122 -21.90 12.27 27.04
C GLN A 122 -23.41 12.50 27.12
N SER A 123 -23.78 13.72 27.48
CA SER A 123 -25.16 14.17 27.49
C SER A 123 -25.52 14.81 26.14
N ASN A 124 -26.62 14.36 25.55
CA ASN A 124 -27.20 14.98 24.36
C ASN A 124 -27.91 16.31 24.73
N ASN A 125 -27.13 17.35 25.06
CA ASN A 125 -27.54 18.74 25.31
C ASN A 125 -28.02 19.14 26.72
N ASN A 126 -27.71 18.38 27.78
CA ASN A 126 -27.99 18.83 29.13
C ASN A 126 -26.77 18.65 30.05
N ILE A 127 -26.04 19.74 30.29
CA ILE A 127 -24.77 19.77 31.05
C ILE A 127 -24.96 19.22 32.48
N ASP A 128 -26.15 19.40 33.06
CA ASP A 128 -26.48 18.94 34.41
C ASP A 128 -26.90 17.45 34.47
N ALA A 129 -26.99 16.78 33.32
CA ALA A 129 -27.32 15.36 33.19
C ALA A 129 -26.13 14.49 32.75
N GLY A 130 -24.92 15.05 32.72
CA GLY A 130 -23.69 14.28 32.51
C GLY A 130 -23.43 13.37 33.70
N GLY A 131 -24.06 12.19 33.70
CA GLY A 131 -23.81 11.14 34.68
C GLY A 131 -22.39 10.59 34.56
N CYS A 132 -22.07 9.61 35.41
CA CYS A 132 -20.81 8.89 35.30
C CYS A 132 -21.04 7.49 34.75
N CYS A 133 -20.32 7.15 33.69
CA CYS A 133 -20.44 5.89 32.95
C CYS A 133 -19.40 4.85 33.41
N ASP A 134 -18.75 5.07 34.55
CA ASP A 134 -17.86 4.11 35.17
C ASP A 134 -18.59 2.78 35.44
N GLY A 135 -17.96 1.67 35.05
CA GLY A 135 -18.53 0.34 35.20
C GLY A 135 -19.56 -0.07 34.14
N VAL A 136 -19.88 0.80 33.17
CA VAL A 136 -20.67 0.40 32.00
C VAL A 136 -19.81 -0.51 31.12
N TRP A 137 -20.34 -1.69 30.77
CA TRP A 137 -19.64 -2.63 29.91
C TRP A 137 -19.45 -2.05 28.51
N MET A 138 -18.24 -2.14 27.98
CA MET A 138 -17.86 -1.68 26.64
C MET A 138 -17.23 -2.83 25.84
N PRO A 139 -17.61 -3.00 24.56
CA PRO A 139 -17.04 -4.04 23.72
C PRO A 139 -15.56 -3.79 23.42
N TYR A 140 -14.75 -4.86 23.43
CA TYR A 140 -13.39 -4.83 22.90
C TYR A 140 -13.43 -5.13 21.40
N ILE A 141 -12.94 -4.21 20.57
CA ILE A 141 -12.89 -4.38 19.11
C ILE A 141 -11.49 -3.98 18.63
N ALA A 142 -10.80 -4.91 17.97
CA ALA A 142 -9.47 -4.69 17.43
C ALA A 142 -9.54 -4.35 15.95
N PHE A 143 -8.60 -3.51 15.50
CA PHE A 143 -8.34 -3.29 14.08
C PHE A 143 -7.20 -4.20 13.66
N THR A 144 -7.44 -5.13 12.74
CA THR A 144 -6.45 -6.17 12.40
C THR A 144 -5.45 -5.75 11.34
N ASN A 145 -5.81 -4.78 10.49
CA ASN A 145 -4.95 -4.28 9.42
C ASN A 145 -4.42 -2.86 9.68
N ILE A 146 -4.43 -2.41 10.94
CA ILE A 146 -3.84 -1.13 11.33
C ILE A 146 -2.32 -1.24 11.39
N LYS A 147 -1.62 -0.31 10.74
CA LYS A 147 -0.16 -0.22 10.79
C LYS A 147 0.31 0.77 11.86
N ALA A 148 -0.35 1.92 11.93
CA ALA A 148 -0.01 2.97 12.88
C ALA A 148 -1.25 3.79 13.27
N LEU A 149 -1.34 4.16 14.54
CA LEU A 149 -2.25 5.18 15.04
C LEU A 149 -1.54 6.54 15.04
N SER A 150 -2.24 7.61 14.67
CA SER A 150 -1.68 8.95 14.70
C SER A 150 -1.41 9.39 16.14
N GLN A 151 -0.15 9.67 16.46
CA GLN A 151 0.25 10.11 17.81
C GLN A 151 -0.09 11.58 18.07
N ASP A 152 -0.20 12.37 17.01
CA ASP A 152 -0.36 13.83 17.10
C ASP A 152 -1.82 14.27 17.32
N ARG A 153 -2.77 13.33 17.32
CA ARG A 153 -4.20 13.62 17.42
C ARG A 153 -4.76 13.18 18.76
N VAL A 154 -5.39 14.11 19.46
CA VAL A 154 -6.20 13.80 20.64
C VAL A 154 -7.35 12.89 20.21
N VAL A 155 -7.43 11.70 20.82
CA VAL A 155 -8.52 10.76 20.61
C VAL A 155 -9.83 11.41 21.05
N ARG A 156 -10.73 11.63 20.10
CA ARG A 156 -12.08 12.10 20.40
C ARG A 156 -12.98 10.89 20.49
N TRP A 157 -13.58 10.71 21.66
CA TRP A 157 -14.53 9.64 21.89
C TRP A 157 -15.61 10.14 22.84
N GLY A 158 -16.70 9.40 22.90
CA GLY A 158 -17.77 9.62 23.85
C GLY A 158 -18.54 8.34 24.11
N LEU A 159 -19.07 8.20 25.32
CA LEU A 159 -19.92 7.11 25.75
C LEU A 159 -21.19 7.70 26.31
N GLY A 160 -22.34 7.16 25.92
CA GLY A 160 -23.63 7.63 26.40
C GLY A 160 -24.67 6.52 26.37
N PHE A 161 -25.86 6.86 26.82
CA PHE A 161 -26.97 5.93 26.92
C PHE A 161 -28.28 6.63 26.54
N SER A 162 -29.26 5.83 26.16
CA SER A 162 -30.62 6.28 25.89
C SER A 162 -31.37 6.49 27.21
N LYS A 163 -32.05 7.63 27.35
CA LYS A 163 -32.88 7.90 28.55
C LYS A 163 -34.12 7.02 28.62
N GLU A 164 -34.66 6.63 27.47
CA GLU A 164 -35.93 5.91 27.36
C GLU A 164 -35.76 4.39 27.23
N GLY A 165 -34.52 3.91 27.07
CA GLY A 165 -34.23 2.51 26.77
C GLY A 165 -32.96 1.99 27.45
N ASP A 166 -32.61 0.76 27.13
CA ASP A 166 -31.37 0.12 27.58
C ASP A 166 -30.24 0.30 26.56
N GLY A 167 -30.45 1.19 25.58
CA GLY A 167 -29.50 1.47 24.52
C GLY A 167 -28.28 2.19 25.08
N VAL A 168 -27.10 1.68 24.78
CA VAL A 168 -25.81 2.32 25.04
C VAL A 168 -25.16 2.61 23.71
N PHE A 169 -24.42 3.71 23.63
CA PHE A 169 -23.63 4.05 22.46
C PHE A 169 -22.24 4.52 22.85
N GLN A 170 -21.27 4.16 22.03
CA GLN A 170 -19.90 4.65 22.10
C GLN A 170 -19.50 5.13 20.72
N TRP A 171 -18.89 6.30 20.61
CA TRP A 171 -18.24 6.71 19.36
C TRP A 171 -16.79 7.08 19.59
N SER A 172 -15.99 6.91 18.54
CA SER A 172 -14.58 7.28 18.53
C SER A 172 -14.15 7.71 17.14
N SER A 173 -13.41 8.81 17.04
CA SER A 173 -12.79 9.26 15.80
C SER A 173 -11.36 8.72 15.72
N VAL A 174 -11.14 7.76 14.82
CA VAL A 174 -9.89 7.04 14.66
C VAL A 174 -9.16 7.59 13.45
N LEU A 175 -7.98 8.18 13.68
CA LEU A 175 -7.03 8.55 12.63
C LEU A 175 -5.89 7.53 12.62
N ALA A 176 -5.79 6.76 11.55
CA ALA A 176 -4.81 5.71 11.44
C ALA A 176 -4.36 5.47 10.00
N THR A 177 -3.22 4.80 9.87
CA THR A 177 -2.73 4.21 8.63
C THR A 177 -3.07 2.72 8.62
N TYR A 178 -3.73 2.29 7.56
CA TYR A 178 -4.20 0.93 7.36
C TYR A 178 -3.48 0.30 6.16
N SER A 179 -3.21 -1.00 6.23
CA SER A 179 -2.69 -1.76 5.11
C SER A 179 -3.85 -2.37 4.30
N THR A 180 -3.79 -2.26 2.98
CA THR A 180 -4.79 -2.82 2.07
C THR A 180 -4.14 -3.25 0.76
N PRO A 181 -4.42 -4.47 0.26
CA PRO A 181 -3.98 -4.85 -1.08
C PRO A 181 -4.67 -3.98 -2.13
N LEU A 182 -3.96 -3.67 -3.21
CA LEU A 182 -4.45 -2.86 -4.34
C LEU A 182 -4.30 -3.65 -5.64
N ASP A 183 -5.27 -3.52 -6.55
CA ASP A 183 -5.26 -4.17 -7.86
C ASP A 183 -4.96 -3.17 -8.99
N MET A 184 -3.72 -3.15 -9.45
CA MET A 184 -3.23 -2.23 -10.49
C MET A 184 -3.42 -2.75 -11.91
N ARG A 185 -4.15 -3.86 -12.14
CA ARG A 185 -4.29 -4.45 -13.49
C ARG A 185 -5.00 -3.55 -14.48
N ALA A 186 -5.80 -2.60 -14.00
CA ALA A 186 -6.51 -1.61 -14.82
C ALA A 186 -5.87 -0.21 -14.76
N PHE A 187 -4.67 -0.07 -14.20
CA PHE A 187 -4.02 1.24 -14.03
C PHE A 187 -3.83 1.96 -15.39
N PRO A 188 -4.15 3.27 -15.50
CA PRO A 188 -4.58 4.22 -14.45
C PRO A 188 -6.11 4.42 -14.34
N PHE A 189 -6.90 3.51 -14.88
CA PHE A 189 -8.38 3.54 -14.87
C PHE A 189 -8.96 2.59 -13.80
N ASP A 190 -8.18 2.34 -12.75
CA ASP A 190 -8.49 1.40 -11.70
C ASP A 190 -9.47 1.97 -10.65
N THR A 191 -10.26 1.06 -10.09
CA THR A 191 -11.06 1.28 -8.89
C THR A 191 -10.46 0.44 -7.77
N GLN A 192 -10.14 1.06 -6.64
CA GLN A 192 -9.55 0.38 -5.49
C GLN A 192 -10.56 0.23 -4.36
N ARG A 193 -10.32 -0.81 -3.56
CA ARG A 193 -11.11 -1.17 -2.37
C ARG A 193 -10.22 -1.05 -1.16
N LEU A 194 -10.31 0.08 -0.47
CA LEU A 194 -9.53 0.32 0.74
C LEU A 194 -10.27 -0.30 1.93
N LEU A 195 -9.59 -1.20 2.62
CA LEU A 195 -10.19 -2.02 3.66
C LEU A 195 -9.82 -1.52 5.05
N VAL A 196 -10.79 -1.42 5.96
CA VAL A 196 -10.55 -1.35 7.41
C VAL A 196 -11.19 -2.55 8.06
N GLN A 197 -10.38 -3.41 8.68
CA GLN A 197 -10.82 -4.68 9.24
C GLN A 197 -10.98 -4.56 10.75
N MET A 198 -12.22 -4.63 11.22
CA MET A 198 -12.56 -4.71 12.63
C MET A 198 -12.84 -6.17 12.99
N SER A 199 -12.30 -6.66 14.09
CA SER A 199 -12.62 -7.99 14.61
C SER A 199 -12.71 -7.99 16.12
N VAL A 200 -13.43 -8.96 16.66
CA VAL A 200 -13.45 -9.24 18.09
C VAL A 200 -12.36 -10.27 18.39
N PRO A 201 -11.20 -9.88 18.95
CA PRO A 201 -10.12 -10.82 19.22
C PRO A 201 -10.48 -11.75 20.38
N GLN A 202 -9.95 -12.97 20.32
CA GLN A 202 -10.28 -14.04 21.27
C GLN A 202 -9.45 -14.00 22.56
N GLU A 203 -8.28 -13.32 22.56
CA GLU A 203 -7.17 -13.72 23.45
C GLU A 203 -6.99 -12.93 24.76
N ARG A 204 -7.87 -12.00 25.12
CA ARG A 204 -7.82 -11.49 26.51
C ARG A 204 -8.54 -12.48 27.42
N HIS A 205 -7.76 -13.12 28.30
CA HIS A 205 -8.18 -14.11 29.29
C HIS A 205 -9.62 -13.85 29.80
N GLY A 206 -10.58 -14.64 29.30
CA GLY A 206 -11.97 -14.65 29.78
C GLY A 206 -12.97 -13.79 28.99
N TRP A 207 -12.58 -13.04 27.95
CA TRP A 207 -13.44 -12.00 27.39
C TRP A 207 -13.71 -12.12 25.88
N SER A 208 -15.01 -12.08 25.57
CA SER A 208 -15.62 -11.42 24.40
C SER A 208 -15.58 -12.09 23.02
N GLY A 209 -14.57 -12.87 22.63
CA GLY A 209 -14.47 -13.41 21.25
C GLY A 209 -15.69 -14.22 20.77
N GLY A 210 -16.49 -14.73 21.71
CA GLY A 210 -17.74 -15.43 21.42
C GLY A 210 -19.03 -14.77 21.83
N LEU A 211 -18.94 -13.68 22.61
CA LEU A 211 -20.09 -13.04 23.24
C LEU A 211 -20.55 -11.81 22.47
N LEU A 212 -19.91 -11.48 21.34
CA LEU A 212 -20.27 -10.31 20.55
C LEU A 212 -20.60 -10.73 19.13
N GLU A 213 -21.72 -10.22 18.64
CA GLU A 213 -22.10 -10.30 17.23
C GLU A 213 -21.99 -8.90 16.63
N LEU A 214 -20.99 -8.67 15.77
CA LEU A 214 -20.88 -7.38 15.06
C LEU A 214 -21.94 -7.33 13.95
N ARG A 215 -22.84 -6.35 14.03
CA ARG A 215 -23.88 -6.10 13.04
C ARG A 215 -23.59 -4.79 12.29
N PRO A 216 -23.70 -4.77 10.95
CA PRO A 216 -23.56 -3.52 10.22
C PRO A 216 -24.72 -2.58 10.60
N GLY A 217 -24.35 -1.35 10.98
CA GLY A 217 -25.27 -0.24 11.20
C GLY A 217 -25.41 0.60 9.93
N THR A 218 -25.38 1.93 10.08
CA THR A 218 -25.48 2.88 8.98
C THR A 218 -24.09 3.30 8.48
N THR A 219 -23.93 3.44 7.16
CA THR A 219 -22.78 4.11 6.53
C THR A 219 -23.20 5.40 5.83
N GLY A 220 -22.21 6.23 5.51
CA GLY A 220 -22.40 7.35 4.59
C GLY A 220 -21.99 6.95 3.16
N THR A 221 -22.60 7.55 2.14
CA THR A 221 -22.16 7.42 0.73
C THR A 221 -21.08 8.44 0.36
N HIS A 222 -20.82 9.41 1.23
CA HIS A 222 -19.90 10.52 1.01
C HIS A 222 -19.06 10.80 2.25
N LEU A 223 -17.98 11.55 2.05
CA LEU A 223 -17.17 12.07 3.14
C LEU A 223 -17.97 13.04 3.99
N PHE A 224 -17.79 12.96 5.31
CA PHE A 224 -18.40 13.87 6.27
C PHE A 224 -17.63 15.19 6.32
N THR A 225 -17.59 15.92 5.20
CA THR A 225 -16.97 17.24 5.16
C THR A 225 -18.04 18.32 5.29
N ALA A 226 -17.77 19.35 6.11
CA ALA A 226 -18.66 20.50 6.24
C ALA A 226 -18.75 21.34 4.95
N ARG A 227 -17.93 21.03 3.93
CA ARG A 227 -17.92 21.69 2.62
C ARG A 227 -17.92 20.63 1.52
N PRO A 228 -19.07 20.38 0.87
CA PRO A 228 -19.16 19.36 -0.19
C PRO A 228 -18.46 19.76 -1.49
N ALA A 229 -17.82 20.94 -1.56
CA ALA A 229 -17.18 21.46 -2.76
C ALA A 229 -15.67 21.58 -2.55
N GLY A 230 -14.93 20.53 -2.89
CA GLY A 230 -13.47 20.49 -2.90
C GLY A 230 -12.96 19.11 -3.31
N ASP A 231 -11.72 19.06 -3.83
CA ASP A 231 -11.02 17.79 -4.03
C ASP A 231 -10.68 17.21 -2.66
N ASP A 232 -11.35 16.12 -2.29
CA ASP A 232 -11.20 15.52 -0.97
C ASP A 232 -9.87 14.78 -0.80
N LEU A 233 -9.33 14.22 -1.89
CA LEU A 233 -8.06 13.50 -1.91
C LEU A 233 -7.34 13.72 -3.25
N PRO A 234 -6.06 14.11 -3.28
CA PRO A 234 -5.33 14.26 -4.54
C PRO A 234 -5.24 12.92 -5.29
N GLY A 235 -5.72 12.90 -6.53
CA GLY A 235 -5.60 11.77 -7.45
C GLY A 235 -6.68 10.70 -7.33
N TRP A 236 -7.64 10.86 -6.41
CA TRP A 236 -8.69 9.87 -6.14
C TRP A 236 -10.02 10.53 -5.81
N SER A 237 -11.12 9.86 -6.12
CA SER A 237 -12.47 10.21 -5.67
C SER A 237 -13.08 9.06 -4.87
N VAL A 238 -13.72 9.37 -3.74
CA VAL A 238 -14.47 8.37 -2.97
C VAL A 238 -15.81 8.12 -3.66
N ALA A 239 -16.00 6.90 -4.14
CA ALA A 239 -17.22 6.48 -4.82
C ALA A 239 -18.27 5.94 -3.85
N ASP A 240 -17.85 5.21 -2.80
CA ASP A 240 -18.77 4.58 -1.85
C ASP A 240 -18.09 4.18 -0.54
N VAL A 241 -18.85 4.02 0.55
CA VAL A 241 -18.41 3.45 1.82
C VAL A 241 -19.44 2.43 2.32
N ARG A 242 -19.02 1.17 2.45
CA ARG A 242 -19.88 0.04 2.85
C ARG A 242 -19.36 -0.66 4.09
N LEU A 243 -20.26 -1.38 4.75
CA LEU A 243 -19.94 -2.29 5.85
C LEU A 243 -20.31 -3.71 5.45
N ASP A 244 -19.30 -4.56 5.35
CA ASP A 244 -19.46 -5.97 5.02
C ASP A 244 -19.17 -6.81 6.26
N ARG A 245 -20.18 -7.57 6.72
CA ARG A 245 -19.99 -8.53 7.81
C ARG A 245 -19.22 -9.74 7.30
N ILE A 246 -18.24 -10.17 8.08
CA ILE A 246 -17.46 -11.37 7.81
C ILE A 246 -17.49 -12.27 9.04
N THR A 247 -17.89 -13.51 8.82
CA THR A 247 -17.89 -14.54 9.86
C THR A 247 -17.23 -15.79 9.30
N TYR A 248 -16.19 -16.29 9.96
CA TYR A 248 -15.52 -17.53 9.59
C TYR A 248 -15.00 -18.26 10.83
N PRO A 249 -14.89 -19.59 10.81
CA PRO A 249 -14.29 -20.33 11.91
C PRO A 249 -12.79 -20.03 11.97
N LEU A 250 -12.26 -19.70 13.15
CA LEU A 250 -10.87 -19.27 13.32
C LEU A 250 -9.87 -20.29 12.75
N CYS A 251 -10.18 -21.58 12.89
CA CYS A 251 -9.35 -22.67 12.39
C CYS A 251 -9.17 -22.65 10.86
N GLN A 252 -10.11 -22.07 10.10
CA GLN A 252 -9.99 -21.95 8.65
C GLN A 252 -8.82 -21.02 8.26
N ALA A 253 -8.67 -19.88 8.94
CA ALA A 253 -7.61 -18.93 8.63
C ALA A 253 -6.21 -19.55 8.82
N ALA A 254 -6.03 -20.30 9.92
CA ALA A 254 -4.80 -21.03 10.19
C ALA A 254 -4.54 -22.14 9.16
N LEU A 255 -5.57 -22.93 8.80
CA LEU A 255 -5.45 -24.00 7.81
C LEU A 255 -5.11 -23.52 6.40
N LEU A 256 -5.70 -22.39 5.97
CA LEU A 256 -5.43 -21.82 4.65
C LEU A 256 -3.99 -21.29 4.56
N SER A 257 -3.50 -20.71 5.65
CA SER A 257 -2.16 -20.09 5.72
C SER A 257 -1.03 -21.10 5.96
N ALA A 258 -1.31 -22.25 6.57
CA ALA A 258 -0.28 -23.23 6.89
C ALA A 258 0.19 -24.04 5.67
N LEU A 259 1.52 -24.20 5.53
CA LEU A 259 2.14 -25.03 4.49
C LEU A 259 2.26 -26.50 4.86
N ARG A 260 2.26 -26.82 6.16
CA ARG A 260 2.38 -28.17 6.73
C ARG A 260 1.68 -28.21 8.11
N PRO A 261 1.32 -29.39 8.64
CA PRO A 261 0.83 -29.48 10.02
C PRO A 261 1.91 -29.06 11.02
N SER A 262 1.46 -28.61 12.19
CA SER A 262 2.30 -28.42 13.37
C SER A 262 2.93 -29.76 13.82
N PRO A 263 4.18 -29.75 14.33
CA PRO A 263 4.77 -30.91 14.99
C PRO A 263 3.90 -31.43 16.14
N ALA A 264 3.94 -32.74 16.38
CA ALA A 264 3.12 -33.37 17.43
C ALA A 264 3.60 -33.01 18.84
N GLU A 265 4.87 -32.63 18.98
CA GLU A 265 5.51 -32.23 20.24
C GLU A 265 5.27 -30.76 20.59
N GLU A 266 4.66 -29.98 19.69
CA GLU A 266 4.33 -28.58 19.95
C GLU A 266 3.25 -28.48 21.04
N PRO A 267 3.48 -27.73 22.14
CA PRO A 267 2.53 -27.68 23.25
C PRO A 267 1.21 -26.97 22.89
N MET A 268 1.21 -26.12 21.86
CA MET A 268 0.02 -25.45 21.33
C MET A 268 0.09 -25.43 19.79
N PRO A 269 -0.20 -26.56 19.12
CA PRO A 269 -0.06 -26.66 17.68
C PRO A 269 -1.03 -25.71 16.98
N LEU A 270 -0.50 -24.76 16.19
CA LEU A 270 -1.33 -23.87 15.37
C LEU A 270 -2.19 -24.68 14.39
N VAL A 271 -1.63 -25.71 13.73
CA VAL A 271 -2.42 -26.59 12.85
C VAL A 271 -2.19 -28.04 13.24
N PRO A 272 -2.98 -28.58 14.19
CA PRO A 272 -2.89 -29.97 14.59
C PRO A 272 -3.04 -30.93 13.40
N GLY A 273 -2.34 -32.08 13.46
CA GLY A 273 -2.37 -33.07 12.38
C GLY A 273 -3.78 -33.56 12.01
N TYR A 274 -4.70 -33.64 12.98
CA TYR A 274 -6.09 -34.01 12.73
C TYR A 274 -6.89 -32.93 11.96
N LEU A 275 -6.55 -31.64 12.09
CA LEU A 275 -7.18 -30.59 11.28
C LEU A 275 -6.58 -30.53 9.87
N TRP A 276 -5.31 -30.91 9.71
CA TRP A 276 -4.63 -30.85 8.42
C TRP A 276 -5.31 -31.70 7.33
N THR A 277 -5.85 -32.86 7.71
CA THR A 277 -6.61 -33.74 6.81
C THR A 277 -7.81 -33.02 6.18
N SER A 278 -8.38 -32.03 6.86
CA SER A 278 -9.50 -31.21 6.39
C SER A 278 -9.10 -30.04 5.50
N ARG A 279 -7.81 -29.78 5.24
CA ARG A 279 -7.35 -28.57 4.51
C ARG A 279 -7.98 -28.42 3.13
N GLN A 280 -8.00 -29.49 2.32
CA GLN A 280 -8.62 -29.45 0.99
C GLN A 280 -10.13 -29.18 1.05
N ALA A 281 -10.75 -29.65 2.12
CA ALA A 281 -12.16 -29.44 2.41
C ALA A 281 -12.39 -27.95 2.78
N ALA A 282 -11.62 -27.44 3.75
CA ALA A 282 -11.67 -26.05 4.22
C ALA A 282 -11.42 -25.01 3.11
N GLN A 283 -10.65 -25.35 2.07
CA GLN A 283 -10.48 -24.51 0.88
C GLN A 283 -11.78 -24.34 0.07
N LYS A 284 -12.62 -25.38 0.01
CA LYS A 284 -13.88 -25.35 -0.74
C LYS A 284 -15.05 -24.85 0.12
N HIS A 285 -15.06 -25.19 1.40
CA HIS A 285 -16.16 -24.87 2.30
C HIS A 285 -15.64 -24.44 3.68
N ALA A 286 -15.86 -23.17 4.03
CA ALA A 286 -15.43 -22.57 5.29
C ALA A 286 -15.84 -23.38 6.53
N HIS A 287 -17.06 -23.91 6.54
CA HIS A 287 -17.63 -24.62 7.69
C HIS A 287 -17.06 -26.03 7.91
N GLN A 288 -16.31 -26.60 6.95
CA GLN A 288 -15.81 -27.97 7.10
C GLN A 288 -14.78 -28.09 8.22
N CYS A 289 -13.99 -27.05 8.49
CA CYS A 289 -13.08 -27.07 9.63
C CYS A 289 -13.83 -27.09 10.97
N ALA A 290 -14.92 -26.33 11.10
CA ALA A 290 -15.77 -26.32 12.28
C ALA A 290 -16.46 -27.68 12.50
N ALA A 291 -16.92 -28.32 11.42
CA ALA A 291 -17.50 -29.67 11.48
C ALA A 291 -16.47 -30.72 11.91
N GLU A 292 -15.25 -30.66 11.36
CA GLU A 292 -14.15 -31.54 11.74
C GLU A 292 -13.84 -31.39 13.23
N LEU A 293 -13.65 -30.15 13.71
CA LEU A 293 -13.46 -29.85 15.14
C LEU A 293 -14.57 -30.47 16.00
N THR A 294 -15.83 -30.33 15.58
CA THR A 294 -16.99 -30.81 16.34
C THR A 294 -17.04 -32.34 16.40
N SER A 295 -16.55 -33.03 15.38
CA SER A 295 -16.48 -34.50 15.33
C SER A 295 -15.40 -35.11 16.24
N GLN A 296 -14.43 -34.32 16.69
CA GLN A 296 -13.34 -34.81 17.52
C GLN A 296 -13.79 -35.16 18.95
N PRO A 297 -13.14 -36.14 19.62
CA PRO A 297 -13.41 -36.43 21.02
C PRO A 297 -13.28 -35.19 21.91
N ALA A 298 -14.08 -35.11 22.98
CA ALA A 298 -14.08 -33.95 23.88
C ALA A 298 -12.68 -33.64 24.44
N SER A 299 -11.87 -34.66 24.75
CA SER A 299 -10.48 -34.48 25.21
C SER A 299 -9.60 -33.73 24.21
N VAL A 300 -9.77 -33.98 22.91
CA VAL A 300 -9.03 -33.32 21.83
C VAL A 300 -9.57 -31.90 21.60
N ARG A 301 -10.90 -31.74 21.61
CA ARG A 301 -11.54 -30.43 21.45
C ARG A 301 -11.11 -29.45 22.53
N LEU A 302 -11.13 -29.87 23.80
CA LEU A 302 -10.75 -29.02 24.93
C LEU A 302 -9.28 -28.58 24.92
N GLN A 303 -8.41 -29.25 24.15
CA GLN A 303 -7.02 -28.87 23.95
C GLN A 303 -6.80 -27.98 22.71
N SER A 304 -7.81 -27.81 21.86
CA SER A 304 -7.71 -27.02 20.65
C SER A 304 -7.85 -25.52 20.93
N PRO A 305 -6.96 -24.65 20.42
CA PRO A 305 -7.12 -23.20 20.55
C PRO A 305 -8.35 -22.67 19.81
N TYR A 306 -8.92 -23.48 18.92
CA TYR A 306 -10.09 -23.18 18.10
C TYR A 306 -11.42 -23.61 18.72
N TRP A 307 -11.40 -24.18 19.93
CA TRP A 307 -12.60 -24.63 20.62
C TRP A 307 -12.90 -23.74 21.82
N ARG A 308 -14.15 -23.29 21.94
CA ARG A 308 -14.55 -22.49 23.09
C ARG A 308 -14.79 -23.39 24.29
N THR A 309 -13.99 -23.20 25.34
CA THR A 309 -14.19 -23.83 26.64
C THR A 309 -14.65 -22.80 27.65
N SER A 310 -15.75 -23.07 28.34
CA SER A 310 -16.08 -22.27 29.52
C SER A 310 -15.13 -22.65 30.65
N ILE A 311 -14.21 -21.75 31.01
CA ILE A 311 -13.28 -21.99 32.10
C ILE A 311 -13.99 -21.86 33.46
N ASN A 312 -15.02 -21.00 33.58
CA ASN A 312 -15.67 -20.68 34.85
C ASN A 312 -17.18 -20.33 34.79
N GLN A 313 -17.84 -20.39 33.62
CA GLN A 313 -19.24 -19.95 33.46
C GLN A 313 -20.15 -21.11 33.04
N THR A 314 -21.05 -21.53 33.92
CA THR A 314 -22.13 -22.45 33.57
C THR A 314 -23.04 -21.78 32.54
N GLY A 315 -23.09 -22.30 31.30
CA GLY A 315 -24.05 -21.84 30.28
C GLY A 315 -23.47 -21.41 28.94
N VAL A 316 -22.15 -21.21 28.81
CA VAL A 316 -21.56 -20.88 27.50
C VAL A 316 -21.56 -22.13 26.61
N PRO A 317 -22.15 -22.08 25.39
CA PRO A 317 -22.17 -23.23 24.50
C PRO A 317 -20.76 -23.64 24.08
N GLN A 318 -20.47 -24.94 24.13
CA GLN A 318 -19.22 -25.51 23.62
C GLN A 318 -19.30 -25.61 22.10
N GLU A 319 -18.69 -24.64 21.42
CA GLU A 319 -18.73 -24.54 19.97
C GLU A 319 -17.35 -24.15 19.40
N PRO A 320 -17.11 -24.40 18.10
CA PRO A 320 -15.95 -23.85 17.40
C PRO A 320 -15.90 -22.34 17.51
N VAL A 321 -14.70 -21.79 17.66
CA VAL A 321 -14.52 -20.35 17.73
C VAL A 321 -14.74 -19.74 16.36
N MET A 322 -15.74 -18.87 16.28
CA MET A 322 -16.02 -18.04 15.12
C MET A 322 -15.33 -16.69 15.30
N VAL A 323 -14.65 -16.23 14.27
CA VAL A 323 -14.20 -14.84 14.18
C VAL A 323 -15.35 -14.03 13.66
N GLU A 324 -15.86 -13.12 14.49
CA GLU A 324 -16.78 -12.07 14.07
C GLU A 324 -15.97 -10.84 13.68
N ALA A 325 -16.07 -10.47 12.41
CA ALA A 325 -15.39 -9.34 11.83
C ALA A 325 -16.36 -8.47 11.03
N LEU A 326 -16.00 -7.19 10.92
CA LEU A 326 -16.71 -6.22 10.11
C LEU A 326 -15.68 -5.44 9.30
N ASN A 327 -15.87 -5.43 8.00
CA ASN A 327 -15.02 -4.71 7.07
C ASN A 327 -15.68 -3.40 6.70
N VAL A 328 -15.01 -2.28 6.95
CA VAL A 328 -15.33 -1.01 6.30
C VAL A 328 -14.65 -0.99 4.94
N LEU A 329 -15.44 -0.97 3.88
CA LEU A 329 -14.97 -0.95 2.51
C LEU A 329 -15.14 0.45 1.94
N ILE A 330 -14.04 1.15 1.70
CA ILE A 330 -14.03 2.46 1.05
C ILE A 330 -13.65 2.25 -0.41
N ILE A 331 -14.59 2.49 -1.32
CA ILE A 331 -14.38 2.35 -2.76
C ILE A 331 -13.88 3.68 -3.29
N VAL A 332 -12.69 3.67 -3.90
CA VAL A 332 -12.07 4.86 -4.49
C VAL A 332 -11.79 4.65 -5.97
N GLU A 333 -11.98 5.70 -6.75
CA GLU A 333 -11.71 5.72 -8.19
C GLU A 333 -10.55 6.67 -8.48
N ARG A 334 -9.61 6.24 -9.32
CA ARG A 334 -8.45 7.08 -9.65
C ARG A 334 -8.85 8.17 -10.63
N PHE A 335 -8.32 9.38 -10.43
CA PHE A 335 -8.50 10.48 -11.37
C PHE A 335 -7.65 10.29 -12.64
N SER A 336 -8.21 9.57 -13.60
CA SER A 336 -7.51 9.14 -14.82
C SER A 336 -7.19 10.26 -15.82
N SER A 337 -7.96 11.36 -15.80
CA SER A 337 -7.79 12.48 -16.76
C SER A 337 -6.37 13.05 -16.77
N ARG A 338 -5.75 13.20 -15.60
CA ARG A 338 -4.36 13.63 -15.48
C ARG A 338 -3.42 12.69 -16.24
N TRP A 339 -3.57 11.38 -16.06
CA TRP A 339 -2.73 10.37 -16.70
C TRP A 339 -2.92 10.31 -18.21
N VAL A 340 -4.16 10.50 -18.67
CA VAL A 340 -4.46 10.59 -20.10
C VAL A 340 -3.66 11.72 -20.74
N LEU A 341 -3.68 12.90 -20.13
CA LEU A 341 -3.01 14.09 -20.67
C LEU A 341 -1.50 14.08 -20.48
N SER A 342 -1.00 13.62 -19.33
CA SER A 342 0.43 13.73 -18.99
C SER A 342 1.28 12.53 -19.42
N ALA A 343 0.68 11.35 -19.63
CA ALA A 343 1.41 10.13 -19.95
C ALA A 343 0.94 9.51 -21.27
N ILE A 344 -0.35 9.15 -21.36
CA ILE A 344 -0.88 8.40 -22.51
C ILE A 344 -0.78 9.23 -23.79
N PHE A 345 -1.23 10.49 -23.76
CA PHE A 345 -1.20 11.36 -24.93
C PHE A 345 0.23 11.57 -25.48
N PRO A 346 1.25 11.93 -24.69
CA PRO A 346 2.63 12.02 -25.17
C PRO A 346 3.20 10.72 -25.75
N ILE A 347 2.89 9.55 -25.16
CA ILE A 347 3.35 8.25 -25.68
C ILE A 347 2.72 7.96 -27.06
N LEU A 348 1.42 8.20 -27.20
CA LEU A 348 0.73 8.04 -28.48
C LEU A 348 1.22 9.05 -29.52
N ALA A 349 1.42 10.31 -29.12
CA ALA A 349 1.92 11.36 -30.00
C ALA A 349 3.34 11.08 -30.50
N THR A 350 4.26 10.60 -29.65
CA THR A 350 5.62 10.23 -30.09
C THR A 350 5.61 9.05 -31.05
N THR A 351 4.75 8.06 -30.82
CA THR A 351 4.57 6.92 -31.73
C THR A 351 4.02 7.39 -33.08
N TRP A 352 3.01 8.27 -33.06
CA TRP A 352 2.44 8.86 -34.27
C TRP A 352 3.44 9.70 -35.06
N LEU A 353 4.25 10.53 -34.38
CA LEU A 353 5.36 11.26 -35.00
C LEU A 353 6.40 10.32 -35.64
N GLY A 354 6.61 9.13 -35.06
CA GLY A 354 7.43 8.07 -35.65
C GLY A 354 6.94 7.66 -37.04
N CYS A 355 5.62 7.56 -37.24
CA CYS A 355 5.04 7.24 -38.55
C CYS A 355 5.26 8.35 -39.59
N LEU A 356 5.47 9.60 -39.19
CA LEU A 356 5.78 10.69 -40.13
C LEU A 356 7.17 10.53 -40.77
N VAL A 357 8.05 9.68 -40.23
CA VAL A 357 9.35 9.37 -40.84
C VAL A 357 9.21 8.77 -42.23
N PHE A 358 8.08 8.10 -42.51
CA PHE A 358 7.78 7.56 -43.83
C PHE A 358 7.54 8.65 -44.90
N LEU A 359 7.24 9.89 -44.48
CA LEU A 359 7.08 11.02 -45.39
C LEU A 359 8.42 11.66 -45.80
N LEU A 360 9.51 11.37 -45.10
CA LEU A 360 10.83 11.90 -45.47
C LEU A 360 11.32 11.22 -46.76
N PRO A 361 12.09 11.91 -47.62
CA PRO A 361 12.72 11.28 -48.78
C PRO A 361 13.58 10.09 -48.37
N ARG A 362 13.61 9.05 -49.22
CA ARG A 362 14.38 7.81 -48.96
C ARG A 362 15.90 8.01 -49.00
N ASP A 363 16.36 9.07 -49.65
CA ASP A 363 17.78 9.34 -49.85
C ASP A 363 18.41 9.98 -48.58
N ASP A 364 17.60 10.53 -47.68
CA ASP A 364 18.06 11.12 -46.41
C ASP A 364 17.92 10.16 -45.23
N MET A 365 18.72 9.09 -45.24
CA MET A 365 18.77 8.12 -44.14
C MET A 365 19.20 8.77 -42.82
N GLY A 366 20.08 9.78 -42.89
CA GLY A 366 20.56 10.51 -41.72
C GLY A 366 19.42 11.20 -40.99
N GLY A 367 18.56 11.94 -41.73
CA GLY A 367 17.37 12.56 -41.19
C GLY A 367 16.41 11.55 -40.56
N ARG A 368 16.08 10.47 -41.28
CA ARG A 368 15.17 9.42 -40.80
C ARG A 368 15.65 8.76 -39.50
N LEU A 369 16.89 8.29 -39.47
CA LEU A 369 17.45 7.63 -38.29
C LEU A 369 17.62 8.60 -37.12
N GLY A 370 18.04 9.84 -37.40
CA GLY A 370 18.14 10.91 -36.40
C GLY A 370 16.80 11.20 -35.72
N SER A 371 15.70 11.29 -36.50
CA SER A 371 14.36 11.47 -35.95
C SER A 371 13.89 10.30 -35.09
N ILE A 372 14.12 9.05 -35.53
CA ILE A 372 13.73 7.86 -34.76
C ILE A 372 14.49 7.77 -33.45
N VAL A 373 15.81 8.01 -33.47
CA VAL A 373 16.63 8.02 -32.24
C VAL A 373 16.18 9.13 -31.29
N ALA A 374 15.88 10.33 -31.80
CA ALA A 374 15.35 11.42 -30.98
C ALA A 374 14.00 11.06 -30.33
N LEU A 375 13.08 10.44 -31.08
CA LEU A 375 11.79 9.97 -30.55
C LEU A 375 11.96 8.84 -29.52
N PHE A 376 12.92 7.94 -29.72
CA PHE A 376 13.23 6.88 -28.76
C PHE A 376 13.75 7.46 -27.43
N LEU A 377 14.65 8.46 -27.49
CA LEU A 377 15.13 9.18 -26.32
C LEU A 377 14.02 9.97 -25.62
N ALA A 378 13.12 10.59 -26.38
CA ALA A 378 11.95 11.28 -25.83
C ALA A 378 11.01 10.29 -25.10
N LEU A 379 10.77 9.11 -25.68
CA LEU A 379 9.97 8.07 -25.05
C LEU A 379 10.64 7.53 -23.77
N ALA A 380 11.97 7.39 -23.75
CA ALA A 380 12.72 7.02 -22.54
C ALA A 380 12.62 8.07 -21.43
N ALA A 381 12.68 9.35 -21.78
CA ALA A 381 12.48 10.43 -20.82
C ALA A 381 11.06 10.39 -20.22
N ILE A 382 10.03 10.18 -21.05
CA ILE A 382 8.64 10.03 -20.60
C ILE A 382 8.51 8.80 -19.69
N GLN A 383 9.14 7.68 -20.05
CA GLN A 383 9.11 6.46 -19.24
C GLN A 383 9.66 6.72 -17.83
N PHE A 384 10.77 7.44 -17.64
CA PHE A 384 11.28 7.73 -16.29
C PHE A 384 10.30 8.55 -15.45
N VAL A 385 9.60 9.51 -16.07
CA VAL A 385 8.58 10.30 -15.38
C VAL A 385 7.38 9.43 -15.02
N VAL A 386 6.96 8.54 -15.91
CA VAL A 386 5.86 7.60 -15.64
C VAL A 386 6.26 6.61 -14.55
N ASP A 387 7.41 5.95 -14.67
CA ASP A 387 7.89 4.92 -13.76
C ASP A 387 8.07 5.45 -12.32
N SER A 388 8.49 6.70 -12.16
CA SER A 388 8.60 7.34 -10.83
C SER A 388 7.25 7.58 -10.14
N ASN A 389 6.15 7.61 -10.90
CA ASN A 389 4.80 7.85 -10.39
C ASN A 389 3.91 6.58 -10.44
N THR A 390 4.35 5.51 -11.10
CA THR A 390 3.63 4.24 -11.10
C THR A 390 4.00 3.42 -9.87
N PRO A 391 3.02 2.84 -9.16
CA PRO A 391 3.30 1.96 -8.04
C PRO A 391 4.05 0.70 -8.49
N SER A 392 4.88 0.17 -7.59
CA SER A 392 5.59 -1.08 -7.81
C SER A 392 4.62 -2.26 -7.72
N ALA A 393 4.23 -2.80 -8.89
CA ALA A 393 3.43 -4.02 -9.00
C ALA A 393 4.30 -5.19 -9.48
N SER A 394 3.98 -6.41 -9.04
CA SER A 394 4.64 -7.64 -9.50
C SER A 394 4.22 -8.08 -10.91
N PHE A 395 3.28 -7.36 -11.52
CA PHE A 395 2.73 -7.65 -12.84
C PHE A 395 2.79 -6.41 -13.74
N LEU A 396 2.73 -6.62 -15.05
CA LEU A 396 2.74 -5.54 -16.05
C LEU A 396 1.43 -4.76 -16.04
N THR A 397 1.51 -3.45 -15.86
CA THR A 397 0.34 -2.56 -15.95
C THR A 397 -0.01 -2.24 -17.41
N PRO A 398 -1.27 -1.89 -17.74
CA PRO A 398 -1.65 -1.47 -19.09
C PRO A 398 -0.83 -0.29 -19.63
N LEU A 399 -0.45 0.65 -18.75
CA LEU A 399 0.41 1.78 -19.13
C LEU A 399 1.82 1.32 -19.54
N GLN A 400 2.42 0.38 -18.81
CA GLN A 400 3.70 -0.22 -19.18
C GLN A 400 3.60 -1.02 -20.48
N GLN A 401 2.50 -1.74 -20.70
CA GLN A 401 2.24 -2.46 -21.96
C GLN A 401 2.14 -1.49 -23.13
N LEU A 402 1.48 -0.34 -22.97
CA LEU A 402 1.41 0.72 -23.98
C LEU A 402 2.80 1.27 -24.30
N THR A 403 3.60 1.62 -23.29
CA THR A 403 4.98 2.11 -23.48
C THR A 403 5.85 1.07 -24.20
N LEU A 404 5.77 -0.21 -23.80
CA LEU A 404 6.49 -1.30 -24.46
C LEU A 404 6.07 -1.47 -25.92
N ALA A 405 4.77 -1.41 -26.20
CA ALA A 405 4.26 -1.46 -27.57
C ALA A 405 4.79 -0.29 -28.42
N SER A 406 4.81 0.92 -27.86
CA SER A 406 5.40 2.09 -28.52
C SER A 406 6.89 1.92 -28.82
N TYR A 407 7.67 1.34 -27.91
CA TYR A 407 9.07 1.01 -28.18
C TYR A 407 9.24 0.03 -29.33
N ILE A 408 8.47 -1.05 -29.33
CA ILE A 408 8.51 -2.06 -30.39
C ILE A 408 8.14 -1.42 -31.73
N CYS A 409 7.10 -0.59 -31.78
CA CYS A 409 6.71 0.15 -32.97
C CYS A 409 7.84 1.04 -33.50
N LEU A 410 8.49 1.84 -32.64
CA LEU A 410 9.62 2.69 -33.06
C LEU A 410 10.82 1.88 -33.57
N ILE A 411 11.12 0.74 -32.96
CA ILE A 411 12.18 -0.18 -33.43
C ILE A 411 11.83 -0.73 -34.81
N LEU A 412 10.58 -1.15 -35.03
CA LEU A 412 10.12 -1.65 -36.33
C LEU A 412 10.18 -0.57 -37.42
N ILE A 413 9.79 0.67 -37.10
CA ILE A 413 9.92 1.83 -38.01
C ILE A 413 11.39 2.08 -38.37
N GLY A 414 12.31 1.94 -37.39
CA GLY A 414 13.75 2.05 -37.62
C GLY A 414 14.31 0.95 -38.52
N LEU A 415 13.93 -0.29 -38.27
CA LEU A 415 14.34 -1.43 -39.08
C LEU A 415 13.82 -1.32 -40.52
N GLU A 416 12.57 -0.91 -40.70
CA GLU A 416 11.97 -0.69 -42.02
C GLU A 416 12.73 0.41 -42.79
N SER A 417 13.08 1.51 -42.13
CA SER A 417 13.88 2.58 -42.74
C SER A 417 15.27 2.10 -43.21
N VAL A 418 15.93 1.24 -42.42
CA VAL A 418 17.22 0.65 -42.79
C VAL A 418 17.08 -0.33 -43.97
N VAL A 419 16.02 -1.14 -43.97
CA VAL A 419 15.74 -2.09 -45.06
C VAL A 419 15.46 -1.33 -46.37
N ILE A 420 14.64 -0.28 -46.34
CA ILE A 420 14.36 0.55 -47.53
C ILE A 420 15.65 1.19 -48.07
N TRP A 421 16.50 1.71 -47.19
CA TRP A 421 17.77 2.30 -47.60
C TRP A 421 18.69 1.25 -48.25
N ARG A 422 18.81 0.06 -47.66
CA ARG A 422 19.60 -1.05 -48.23
C ARG A 422 19.10 -1.44 -49.62
N LEU A 423 17.79 -1.61 -49.78
CA LEU A 423 17.18 -1.97 -51.06
C LEU A 423 17.42 -0.89 -52.13
N THR A 424 17.27 0.38 -51.75
CA THR A 424 17.47 1.52 -52.67
C THR A 424 18.94 1.63 -53.08
N THR A 425 19.87 1.52 -52.13
CA THR A 425 21.32 1.58 -52.38
C THR A 425 21.76 0.43 -53.29
N TYR A 426 21.28 -0.78 -53.04
CA TYR A 426 21.54 -1.95 -53.88
C TYR A 426 21.08 -1.74 -55.33
N HIS A 427 19.88 -1.19 -55.55
CA HIS A 427 19.38 -0.89 -56.89
C HIS A 427 20.21 0.18 -57.61
N VAL A 428 20.62 1.23 -56.91
CA VAL A 428 21.45 2.31 -57.48
C VAL A 428 22.83 1.78 -57.88
N GLU A 429 23.48 0.98 -57.01
CA GLU A 429 24.77 0.36 -57.31
C GLU A 429 24.69 -0.60 -58.49
N LYS A 430 23.61 -1.40 -58.56
CA LYS A 430 23.36 -2.30 -59.69
C LYS A 430 23.25 -1.55 -61.01
N HIS A 431 22.43 -0.51 -61.08
CA HIS A 431 22.29 0.30 -62.29
C HIS A 431 23.58 1.05 -62.66
N ARG A 432 24.33 1.54 -61.66
CA ARG A 432 25.63 2.17 -61.89
C ARG A 432 26.63 1.16 -62.47
N GLY A 433 26.63 -0.09 -61.99
CA GLY A 433 27.41 -1.18 -62.54
C GLY A 433 27.07 -1.49 -64.01
N GLU A 434 25.79 -1.59 -64.33
CA GLU A 434 25.30 -1.80 -65.71
C GLU A 434 25.72 -0.63 -66.64
N GLN A 435 25.60 0.62 -66.18
CA GLN A 435 26.03 1.79 -66.94
C GLN A 435 27.55 1.83 -67.17
N HIS A 436 28.35 1.45 -66.17
CA HIS A 436 29.80 1.36 -66.32
C HIS A 436 30.20 0.26 -67.32
N GLN A 437 29.52 -0.88 -67.30
CA GLN A 437 29.75 -1.95 -68.29
C GLN A 437 29.41 -1.49 -69.71
N LEU A 438 28.26 -0.84 -69.90
CA LEU A 438 27.87 -0.29 -71.21
C LEU A 438 28.84 0.80 -71.68
N ALA A 439 29.34 1.65 -70.78
CA ALA A 439 30.34 2.67 -71.10
C ALA A 439 31.69 2.07 -71.51
N GLN A 440 32.13 1.00 -70.83
CA GLN A 440 33.35 0.26 -71.19
C GLN A 440 33.21 -0.40 -72.56
N GLN A 441 32.11 -1.10 -72.82
CA GLN A 441 31.84 -1.70 -74.14
C GLN A 441 31.87 -0.66 -75.27
N ARG A 442 31.37 0.56 -75.03
CA ARG A 442 31.45 1.66 -76.00
C ARG A 442 32.87 2.18 -76.21
N LEU A 443 33.70 2.20 -75.17
CA LEU A 443 35.10 2.59 -75.31
C LEU A 443 35.90 1.52 -76.06
N ASP A 444 35.71 0.24 -75.72
CA ASP A 444 36.37 -0.87 -76.39
C ASP A 444 35.99 -0.95 -77.88
N ALA A 445 34.71 -0.71 -78.21
CA ALA A 445 34.27 -0.60 -79.60
C ALA A 445 34.98 0.54 -80.36
N LYS A 446 35.16 1.71 -79.73
CA LYS A 446 35.86 2.85 -80.34
C LYS A 446 37.36 2.61 -80.50
N VAL A 447 38.00 1.96 -79.53
CA VAL A 447 39.44 1.62 -79.61
C VAL A 447 39.69 0.56 -80.69
N GLY A 448 38.77 -0.41 -80.82
CA GLY A 448 38.78 -1.39 -81.90
C GLY A 448 38.79 -0.73 -83.28
N ASP A 449 37.85 0.17 -83.55
CA ASP A 449 37.75 0.85 -84.86
C ASP A 449 38.95 1.76 -85.17
N GLY A 450 39.54 2.40 -84.17
CA GLY A 450 40.69 3.31 -84.35
C GLY A 450 42.03 2.61 -84.66
N SER A 451 42.17 1.33 -84.32
CA SER A 451 43.41 0.56 -84.54
C SER A 451 43.58 0.07 -85.99
N SER A 452 42.52 0.08 -86.79
CA SER A 452 42.53 -0.32 -88.21
C SER A 452 43.00 0.76 -89.20
N SER A 453 43.27 1.99 -88.75
CA SER A 453 43.58 3.13 -89.64
C SER A 453 44.97 3.76 -89.48
N SER A 454 45.91 3.15 -88.75
CA SER A 454 47.25 3.72 -88.54
C SER A 454 48.41 2.75 -88.83
N SER A 455 48.43 2.20 -90.05
CA SER A 455 49.61 1.62 -90.67
C SER A 455 49.97 2.36 -91.96
N SER A 456 50.33 3.64 -91.88
CA SER A 456 51.14 4.30 -92.92
C SER A 456 51.69 5.65 -92.41
N SER A 457 53.00 5.84 -92.59
CA SER A 457 53.81 7.06 -92.42
C SER A 457 54.09 7.51 -90.97
N SER A 458 55.24 8.06 -90.58
CA SER A 458 56.67 8.01 -90.95
C SER A 458 57.33 9.06 -90.04
N SER A 459 58.52 8.77 -89.51
CA SER A 459 59.61 9.70 -89.13
C SER A 459 59.30 11.21 -88.95
N SER A 460 59.60 11.78 -87.77
CA SER A 460 60.70 12.77 -87.60
C SER A 460 60.60 13.61 -86.30
N SER A 461 61.72 13.65 -85.57
CA SER A 461 62.35 14.81 -84.91
C SER A 461 61.62 15.68 -83.85
N SER A 462 62.25 15.70 -82.67
CA SER A 462 62.82 16.88 -81.96
C SER A 462 62.01 17.66 -80.91
N SER A 463 62.78 17.99 -79.84
CA SER A 463 62.72 19.18 -78.98
C SER A 463 61.58 19.25 -77.95
N SER A 464 61.90 19.23 -76.65
CA SER A 464 61.91 20.40 -75.72
C SER A 464 60.48 20.86 -75.36
N SER A 465 60.09 21.24 -74.15
CA SER A 465 60.73 21.74 -72.94
C SER A 465 59.67 21.67 -71.82
N GLY A 466 60.07 21.88 -70.57
CA GLY A 466 59.27 21.60 -69.38
C GLY A 466 58.03 22.46 -69.14
N TRP A 467 57.37 22.19 -68.01
CA TRP A 467 57.02 23.11 -66.91
C TRP A 467 55.91 22.50 -66.03
N MET A 468 56.16 22.46 -64.71
CA MET A 468 55.17 22.44 -63.59
C MET A 468 54.28 23.71 -63.63
N PRO A 469 53.29 24.00 -62.74
CA PRO A 469 52.79 23.34 -61.50
C PRO A 469 51.22 23.24 -61.50
N ARG A 470 50.42 22.94 -60.47
CA ARG A 470 50.49 22.95 -58.99
C ARG A 470 49.66 21.81 -58.40
#